data_AF-A0A8X6FM19-F1
#
_entry.id   AF-A0A8X6FM19-F1
#
_cell.length_a   1.000
_cell.length_b   1.000
_cell.length_c   1.000
_cell.angle_alpha   90.00
_cell.angle_beta   90.00
_cell.angle_gamma   90.00
#
_symmetry.space_group_name_H-M   'P 1'
#
loop_
_entity.id
_entity.type
_entity.pdbx_description
1 polymer ?
#
loop_
_entity_poly.entity_id
_entity_poly.type
_entity_poly.pdbx_seq_one_letter_code
_entity_poly.pdbx_strand_id
1 'polypeptide(L)'
;MSPQYRLLMVTWNADEVKSRMCELRDFVNKYNPDVISLQETWLRPSHTLALANYQVYRNDRQAMRNSNFRGGGTVILIKNTIKHTRIPTPTWKVQKQLW
;
A
#
# COMPACT_ATOMS: atom_id res chain seq x y z
N MET A 1 6.15 -16.78 31.13
CA MET A 1 5.16 -16.16 30.22
C MET A 1 5.57 -16.46 28.79
N SER A 2 4.69 -17.03 27.97
CA SER A 2 4.95 -17.17 26.54
C SER A 2 4.97 -15.77 25.88
N PRO A 3 5.82 -15.53 24.86
CA PRO A 3 5.76 -14.29 24.11
C PRO A 3 4.37 -14.15 23.48
N GLN A 4 3.67 -13.05 23.77
CA GLN A 4 2.44 -12.72 23.06
C GLN A 4 2.83 -12.05 21.75
N TYR A 5 2.75 -12.80 20.65
CA TYR A 5 2.95 -12.25 19.31
C TYR A 5 1.76 -11.36 18.96
N ARG A 6 1.97 -10.06 19.03
CA ARG A 6 1.00 -9.04 18.62
C ARG A 6 1.42 -8.49 17.26
N LEU A 7 0.46 -8.36 16.36
CA LEU A 7 0.65 -7.73 15.06
C LEU A 7 -0.13 -6.41 15.04
N LEU A 8 0.56 -5.29 14.89
CA LEU A 8 -0.05 -3.96 14.78
C LEU A 8 -0.24 -3.59 13.31
N MET A 9 -1.49 -3.51 12.86
CA MET A 9 -1.83 -3.07 11.52
C MET A 9 -2.49 -1.69 11.55
N VAL A 10 -2.15 -0.87 10.55
CA VAL A 10 -2.74 0.46 10.36
C VAL A 10 -3.25 0.58 8.93
N THR A 11 -4.39 1.23 8.75
CA THR A 11 -4.90 1.60 7.43
C THR A 11 -5.12 3.11 7.37
N TRP A 12 -4.74 3.72 6.25
CA TRP A 12 -4.87 5.16 6.05
C TRP A 12 -5.13 5.48 4.57
N ASN A 13 -6.24 6.17 4.33
CA ASN A 13 -6.45 6.85 3.05
C ASN A 13 -5.64 8.15 3.06
N ALA A 14 -4.59 8.21 2.25
CA ALA A 14 -3.60 9.27 2.31
C ALA A 14 -3.97 10.52 1.50
N ASP A 15 -4.95 10.42 0.59
CA ASP A 15 -5.34 11.49 -0.33
C ASP A 15 -4.09 12.17 -0.97
N GLU A 16 -3.34 11.37 -1.75
CA GLU A 16 -1.98 11.62 -2.25
C GLU A 16 -0.85 11.47 -1.20
N VAL A 17 -0.26 10.26 -1.15
CA VAL A 17 0.80 9.91 -0.19
C VAL A 17 2.04 10.80 -0.27
N LYS A 18 2.37 11.32 -1.45
CA LYS A 18 3.58 12.14 -1.65
C LYS A 18 3.53 13.40 -0.78
N SER A 19 2.36 14.03 -0.66
CA SER A 19 2.15 15.23 0.15
C SER A 19 2.18 14.94 1.66
N ARG A 20 2.02 13.66 2.05
CA ARG A 20 1.89 13.19 3.43
C ARG A 20 3.13 12.45 3.96
N MET A 21 4.23 12.47 3.22
CA MET A 21 5.41 11.65 3.56
C MET A 21 6.07 12.03 4.90
N CYS A 22 6.01 13.29 5.32
CA CYS A 22 6.53 13.69 6.63
C CYS A 22 5.64 13.12 7.75
N GLU A 23 4.33 13.30 7.64
CA GLU A 23 3.34 12.76 8.60
C GLU A 23 3.43 11.23 8.71
N LEU A 24 3.57 10.54 7.57
CA LEU A 24 3.76 9.09 7.55
C LEU A 24 5.03 8.67 8.33
N ARG A 25 6.13 9.40 8.16
CA ARG A 25 7.39 9.10 8.88
C ARG A 25 7.26 9.36 10.37
N ASP A 26 6.65 10.47 10.75
CA ASP A 26 6.44 10.80 12.17
C ASP A 26 5.54 9.76 12.84
N PHE A 27 4.46 9.35 12.16
CA PHE A 27 3.59 8.28 12.62
C PHE A 27 4.35 6.96 12.80
N VAL A 28 5.13 6.56 11.80
CA VAL A 28 5.91 5.31 11.83
C VAL A 28 6.95 5.33 12.95
N ASN A 29 7.65 6.45 13.14
CA ASN A 29 8.63 6.61 14.21
C ASN A 29 7.99 6.52 15.60
N LYS A 30 6.77 7.07 15.75
CA LYS A 30 6.07 7.10 17.03
C LYS A 30 5.41 5.76 17.39
N TYR A 31 4.77 5.10 16.43
CA TYR A 31 3.93 3.94 16.69
C TYR A 31 4.51 2.61 16.21
N ASN A 32 5.53 2.65 15.35
CA ASN A 32 6.24 1.48 14.82
C ASN A 32 5.30 0.34 14.37
N PRO A 33 4.32 0.58 13.48
CA PRO A 33 3.34 -0.42 13.05
C PRO A 33 4.02 -1.56 12.27
N ASP A 34 3.49 -2.78 12.36
CA ASP A 34 4.06 -3.93 11.65
C ASP A 34 3.67 -3.97 10.17
N VAL A 35 2.42 -3.54 9.90
CA VAL A 35 1.84 -3.46 8.56
C VAL A 35 1.10 -2.13 8.42
N ILE A 36 1.30 -1.45 7.29
CA ILE A 36 0.60 -0.21 6.94
C ILE A 36 -0.05 -0.39 5.59
N SER A 37 -1.35 -0.16 5.51
CA SER A 37 -2.12 -0.16 4.26
C SER A 37 -2.48 1.28 3.90
N LEU A 38 -2.04 1.73 2.74
CA LEU A 38 -2.31 3.07 2.21
C LEU A 38 -3.28 2.99 1.03
N GLN A 39 -4.29 3.86 1.02
CA GLN A 39 -5.23 4.04 -0.07
C GLN A 39 -5.12 5.45 -0.66
N GLU A 40 -5.66 5.64 -1.87
CA GLU A 40 -5.57 6.90 -2.62
C GLU A 40 -4.13 7.44 -2.66
N THR A 41 -3.19 6.57 -3.04
CA THR A 41 -1.77 6.95 -3.02
C THR A 41 -1.41 7.90 -4.15
N TRP A 42 -2.15 7.87 -5.25
CA TRP A 42 -1.97 8.74 -6.43
C TRP A 42 -0.58 8.63 -7.05
N LEU A 43 0.13 7.53 -6.78
CA LEU A 43 1.46 7.29 -7.29
C LEU A 43 1.40 6.92 -8.77
N ARG A 44 2.29 7.53 -9.55
CA ARG A 44 2.59 7.11 -10.93
C ARG A 44 3.68 6.04 -10.89
N PRO A 45 3.81 5.19 -11.92
CA PRO A 45 4.90 4.21 -12.00
C PRO A 45 6.30 4.85 -11.88
N SER A 46 6.46 6.10 -12.32
CA SER A 46 7.71 6.86 -12.21
C SER A 46 8.02 7.39 -10.81
N HIS A 47 7.05 7.40 -9.90
CA HIS A 47 7.26 7.88 -8.53
C HIS A 47 7.84 6.75 -7.66
N THR A 48 8.89 7.06 -6.91
CA THR A 48 9.44 6.18 -5.89
C THR A 48 8.81 6.47 -4.54
N LEU A 49 8.24 5.44 -3.91
CA LEU A 49 7.85 5.46 -2.50
C LEU A 49 8.78 4.50 -1.76
N ALA A 50 9.52 5.00 -0.77
CA ALA A 50 10.39 4.22 0.08
C ALA A 50 10.24 4.66 1.53
N LEU A 51 10.25 3.68 2.43
CA LEU A 51 10.20 3.86 3.88
C LEU A 51 11.20 2.88 4.50
N ALA A 52 12.17 3.39 5.25
CA ALA A 52 13.21 2.57 5.85
C ALA A 52 12.61 1.49 6.75
N ASN A 53 13.17 0.28 6.70
CA ASN A 53 12.72 -0.92 7.44
C ASN A 53 11.39 -1.53 6.98
N TYR A 54 10.79 -1.05 5.88
CA TYR A 54 9.59 -1.64 5.30
C TYR A 54 9.80 -2.09 3.85
N GLN A 55 9.29 -3.27 3.55
CA GLN A 55 9.10 -3.75 2.19
C GLN A 55 7.84 -3.08 1.62
N VAL A 56 7.95 -2.53 0.41
CA VAL A 56 6.86 -1.82 -0.26
C VAL A 56 6.22 -2.71 -1.32
N TYR A 57 4.92 -2.95 -1.21
CA TYR A 57 4.10 -3.55 -2.26
C TYR A 57 3.10 -2.55 -2.76
N ARG A 58 3.15 -2.23 -4.05
CA ARG A 58 2.27 -1.25 -4.67
C ARG A 58 1.33 -1.90 -5.68
N ASN A 59 0.14 -1.32 -5.79
CA ASN A 59 -0.79 -1.57 -6.87
C ASN A 59 -1.23 -0.21 -7.42
N ASP A 60 -0.51 0.27 -8.43
CA ASP A 60 -0.81 1.55 -9.06
C ASP A 60 -2.03 1.43 -9.96
N ARG A 61 -2.88 2.46 -9.96
CA ARG A 61 -3.93 2.55 -10.97
C ARG A 61 -3.28 2.82 -12.32
N GLN A 62 -3.51 1.93 -13.29
CA GLN A 62 -3.10 2.19 -14.66
C GLN A 62 -3.85 3.43 -15.17
N ALA A 63 -3.11 4.44 -15.64
CA ALA A 63 -3.70 5.53 -16.37
C ALA A 63 -4.36 4.94 -17.63
N MET A 64 -5.70 5.01 -17.74
CA MET A 64 -6.33 4.71 -19.02
C MET A 64 -5.83 5.78 -20.01
N ARG A 65 -5.44 5.34 -21.21
CA ARG A 65 -4.70 6.14 -22.20
C ARG A 65 -5.31 7.51 -22.53
N ASN A 66 -6.58 7.74 -22.20
CA ASN A 66 -7.35 8.92 -22.59
C ASN A 66 -8.11 9.60 -21.42
N SER A 67 -7.73 9.38 -20.16
CA SER A 67 -8.52 9.90 -19.05
C SER A 67 -7.76 10.80 -18.08
N ASN A 68 -8.34 11.97 -17.84
CA ASN A 68 -8.06 12.86 -16.71
C ASN A 68 -8.39 12.21 -15.34
N PHE A 69 -8.36 10.88 -15.22
CA PHE A 69 -8.61 10.20 -13.94
C PHE A 69 -7.44 10.49 -13.00
N ARG A 70 -7.69 11.47 -12.13
CA ARG A 70 -6.86 11.76 -10.96
C ARG A 70 -7.23 10.74 -9.88
N GLY A 71 -6.23 10.09 -9.31
CA GLY A 71 -6.37 9.32 -8.09
C GLY A 71 -6.50 7.80 -8.20
N GLY A 72 -6.68 7.16 -7.04
CA GLY A 72 -6.57 5.73 -6.82
C GLY A 72 -5.15 5.25 -6.51
N GLY A 73 -4.99 3.93 -6.53
CA GLY A 73 -3.76 3.25 -6.16
C GLY A 73 -3.71 2.87 -4.69
N THR A 74 -3.07 1.73 -4.39
CA THR A 74 -2.89 1.24 -3.02
C THR A 74 -1.45 0.81 -2.78
N VAL A 75 -1.02 0.89 -1.53
CA VAL A 75 0.30 0.41 -1.09
C VAL A 75 0.15 -0.37 0.21
N ILE A 76 0.88 -1.47 0.34
CA ILE A 76 1.09 -2.18 1.60
C ILE A 76 2.58 -2.08 1.94
N LEU A 77 2.87 -1.58 3.15
CA LEU A 77 4.20 -1.53 3.74
C LEU A 77 4.26 -2.60 4.83
N ILE A 78 5.23 -3.52 4.77
CA ILE A 78 5.41 -4.57 5.78
C ILE A 78 6.81 -4.47 6.34
N LYS A 79 6.98 -4.49 7.68
CA LYS A 79 8.31 -4.49 8.29
C LYS A 79 9.20 -5.62 7.73
N ASN A 80 10.46 -5.29 7.46
CA ASN A 80 11.44 -6.23 6.91
C ASN A 80 11.71 -7.45 7.81
N THR A 81 11.42 -7.34 9.10
CA THR A 81 11.60 -8.43 10.09
C THR A 81 10.49 -9.49 10.02
N ILE A 82 9.37 -9.21 9.33
CA ILE A 82 8.25 -10.14 9.20
C ILE A 82 8.46 -10.93 7.92
N LYS A 83 8.50 -12.26 8.01
CA LYS A 83 8.57 -13.11 6.82
C LYS A 83 7.23 -13.08 6.09
N HIS A 84 7.23 -12.75 4.80
CA HIS A 84 6.04 -12.66 3.98
C HIS A 84 6.38 -12.83 2.50
N THR A 85 5.37 -13.15 1.68
CA THR A 85 5.50 -13.30 0.23
C THR A 85 4.29 -12.64 -0.43
N ARG A 86 4.51 -11.94 -1.55
CA ARG A 86 3.41 -11.36 -2.34
C ARG A 86 2.72 -12.44 -3.17
N ILE A 87 1.40 -12.53 -3.03
CA ILE A 87 0.54 -13.29 -3.94
C ILE A 87 -0.06 -12.30 -4.95
N PRO A 88 0.08 -12.52 -6.27
CA PRO A 88 -0.52 -11.66 -7.27
C PRO A 88 -2.05 -11.70 -7.16
N THR A 89 -2.71 -10.56 -7.40
CA THR A 89 -4.17 -10.50 -7.40
C THR A 89 -4.71 -11.46 -8.46
N PRO A 90 -5.64 -12.37 -8.09
CA PRO A 90 -6.24 -13.29 -9.05
C PRO A 90 -6.94 -12.52 -10.17
N THR A 91 -6.65 -12.87 -11.42
CA THR A 91 -7.36 -12.32 -12.58
C THR A 91 -8.69 -13.03 -12.69
N TRP A 92 -9.78 -12.36 -12.31
CA TRP A 92 -11.12 -12.84 -12.67
C TRP A 92 -11.28 -12.69 -14.19
N LYS A 93 -11.25 -13.82 -14.92
CA LYS A 93 -11.83 -13.84 -16.26
C LYS A 93 -13.33 -13.74 -16.05
N VAL A 94 -13.89 -12.55 -16.28
CA VAL A 94 -15.35 -12.40 -16.39
C VAL A 94 -15.79 -13.27 -17.56
N GLN A 95 -16.28 -14.48 -17.28
CA GLN A 95 -17.17 -15.15 -18.22
C GLN A 95 -18.43 -14.29 -18.25
N LYS A 96 -18.58 -13.47 -19.29
CA LYS A 96 -19.89 -12.91 -19.62
C LYS A 96 -20.80 -14.10 -19.91
N GLN A 97 -21.57 -14.53 -18.92
CA GLN A 97 -22.78 -15.28 -19.20
C GLN A 97 -23.70 -14.31 -19.92
N LEU A 98 -23.80 -14.51 -21.24
CA LEU A 98 -24.83 -13.92 -22.08
C LEU A 98 -26.16 -14.51 -21.59
N TRP A 99 -26.97 -13.68 -20.95
CA TRP A 99 -28.42 -13.86 -20.92
C TRP A 99 -28.99 -12.83 -21.88
#